data_AF-A0A1H9VGJ1-F1
#
_entry.id   AF-A0A1H9VGJ1-F1
#
_cell.length_a   1.000
_cell.length_b   1.000
_cell.length_c   1.000
_cell.angle_alpha   90.00
_cell.angle_beta   90.00
_cell.angle_gamma   90.00
#
_symmetry.space_group_name_H-M   'P 1'
#
loop_
_entity.id
_entity.type
_entity.pdbx_description
1 polymer ?
#
loop_
_entity_poly.entity_id
_entity_poly.type
_entity_poly.pdbx_seq_one_letter_code
_entity_poly.pdbx_strand_id
1 'polypeptide(L)'
;MEFSVDQEALRLLARAMREESDGKQLRKDLAGDLREALGPARTAVRASIMGMSSAGMSTGPSLRKSVAQKVAIQVRMSGKATGATLRTRKTPNIRGFDNAPKRLNRRRGWRHPLWGDVERWVSQLGKPNWFDDPIRRGRAAYRDAVLAAMEKTAKRIKSRVG
;
A
#
# COMPACT_ATOMS: atom_id res chain seq x y z
N MET A 1 -1.01 5.55 7.61
CA MET A 1 -0.09 5.43 6.47
C MET A 1 -0.93 4.97 5.31
N GLU A 2 -1.31 5.92 4.47
CA GLU A 2 -2.25 5.75 3.36
C GLU A 2 -1.88 6.73 2.26
N PHE A 3 -1.81 6.28 1.01
CA PHE A 3 -1.63 7.09 -0.18
C PHE A 3 -2.71 6.73 -1.19
N SER A 4 -3.43 7.71 -1.75
CA SER A 4 -4.58 7.52 -2.65
C SER A 4 -4.44 8.37 -3.92
N VAL A 5 -4.92 7.87 -5.06
CA VAL A 5 -4.90 8.55 -6.37
C VAL A 5 -6.31 8.57 -7.00
N ASP A 6 -6.65 9.74 -7.55
CA ASP A 6 -7.75 10.11 -8.45
C ASP A 6 -9.12 9.42 -8.22
N GLN A 7 -9.97 10.10 -7.43
CA GLN A 7 -11.25 9.55 -6.98
C GLN A 7 -12.41 9.88 -7.92
N GLU A 8 -12.34 11.01 -8.63
CA GLU A 8 -13.47 11.54 -9.40
C GLU A 8 -13.55 10.90 -10.79
N ALA A 9 -12.43 10.89 -11.52
CA ALA A 9 -12.38 10.23 -12.82
C ALA A 9 -12.70 8.72 -12.71
N LEU A 10 -12.24 8.07 -11.62
CA LEU A 10 -12.56 6.67 -11.38
C LEU A 10 -14.05 6.44 -11.07
N ARG A 11 -14.74 7.39 -10.41
CA ARG A 11 -16.19 7.33 -10.20
C ARG A 11 -16.96 7.43 -11.51
N LEU A 12 -16.59 8.39 -12.36
CA LEU A 12 -17.23 8.58 -13.67
C LEU A 12 -17.07 7.33 -14.54
N LEU A 13 -15.85 6.81 -14.63
CA LEU A 13 -15.56 5.60 -15.39
C LEU A 13 -16.29 4.37 -14.81
N ALA A 14 -16.38 4.24 -13.48
CA ALA A 14 -17.14 3.17 -12.84
C ALA A 14 -18.66 3.29 -12.98
N ARG A 15 -19.17 4.48 -13.33
CA ARG A 15 -20.57 4.70 -13.70
C ARG A 15 -20.80 4.27 -15.15
N ALA A 16 -19.97 4.72 -16.08
CA ALA A 16 -20.03 4.32 -17.49
C ALA A 16 -19.96 2.79 -17.65
N MET A 17 -19.04 2.12 -16.94
CA MET A 17 -18.96 0.66 -16.96
C MET A 17 -20.21 -0.05 -16.42
N ARG A 18 -21.10 0.58 -15.66
CA ARG A 18 -22.35 -0.07 -15.20
C ARG A 18 -23.43 -0.12 -16.28
N GLU A 19 -23.35 0.79 -17.25
CA GLU A 19 -24.31 0.90 -18.34
C GLU A 19 -24.00 -0.14 -19.45
N GLU A 20 -22.78 -0.69 -19.45
CA GLU A 20 -22.32 -1.75 -20.35
C GLU A 20 -22.77 -3.16 -19.90
N SER A 21 -23.16 -4.00 -20.87
CA SER A 21 -23.51 -5.42 -20.64
C SER A 21 -22.37 -6.24 -20.00
N ASP A 22 -21.12 -5.96 -20.39
CA ASP A 22 -19.89 -6.56 -19.86
C ASP A 22 -19.30 -5.83 -18.64
N GLY A 23 -20.06 -4.90 -18.04
CA GLY A 23 -19.58 -3.98 -17.02
C GLY A 23 -18.90 -4.61 -15.79
N LYS A 24 -19.24 -5.85 -15.47
CA LYS A 24 -18.59 -6.61 -14.37
C LYS A 24 -17.15 -6.99 -14.72
N GLN A 25 -16.90 -7.40 -15.96
CA GLN A 25 -15.58 -7.81 -16.42
C GLN A 25 -14.67 -6.58 -16.55
N LEU A 26 -15.16 -5.50 -17.14
CA LEU A 26 -14.44 -4.22 -17.26
C LEU A 26 -13.96 -3.69 -15.89
N ARG A 27 -14.81 -3.79 -14.86
CA ARG A 27 -14.44 -3.41 -13.49
C ARG A 27 -13.33 -4.28 -12.91
N LYS A 28 -13.39 -5.60 -13.14
CA LYS A 28 -12.35 -6.54 -12.69
C LYS A 28 -11.03 -6.22 -13.36
N ASP A 29 -11.05 -5.95 -14.66
CA ASP A 29 -9.87 -5.64 -15.46
C ASP A 29 -9.25 -4.32 -15.04
N LEU A 30 -10.04 -3.25 -14.88
CA LEU A 30 -9.53 -1.97 -14.36
C LEU A 30 -8.94 -2.12 -12.96
N ALA A 31 -9.57 -2.89 -12.08
CA ALA A 31 -9.00 -3.15 -10.76
C ALA A 31 -7.67 -3.94 -10.85
N GLY A 32 -7.50 -4.79 -11.86
CA GLY A 32 -6.23 -5.45 -12.19
C GLY A 32 -5.19 -4.43 -12.65
N ASP A 33 -5.52 -3.66 -13.68
CA ASP A 33 -4.65 -2.64 -14.29
C ASP A 33 -4.19 -1.61 -13.25
N LEU A 34 -5.08 -1.15 -12.35
CA LEU A 34 -4.73 -0.23 -11.26
C LEU A 34 -3.78 -0.85 -10.22
N ARG A 35 -3.92 -2.16 -9.94
CA ARG A 35 -2.98 -2.86 -9.03
C ARG A 35 -1.63 -3.05 -9.67
N GLU A 36 -1.59 -3.31 -10.96
CA GLU A 36 -0.37 -3.43 -11.74
C GLU A 36 0.37 -2.09 -11.80
N ALA A 37 -0.35 -0.99 -12.10
CA ALA A 37 0.18 0.36 -12.14
C ALA A 37 0.83 0.80 -10.81
N LEU A 38 0.23 0.42 -9.66
CA LEU A 38 0.80 0.67 -8.33
C LEU A 38 1.80 -0.40 -7.86
N GLY A 39 2.05 -1.43 -8.67
CA GLY A 39 3.00 -2.51 -8.39
C GLY A 39 4.40 -1.99 -8.03
N PRO A 40 5.01 -1.09 -8.82
CA PRO A 40 6.30 -0.49 -8.50
C PRO A 40 6.33 0.23 -7.15
N ALA A 41 5.27 0.96 -6.79
CA ALA A 41 5.16 1.64 -5.50
C ALA A 41 5.16 0.65 -4.33
N ARG A 42 4.40 -0.44 -4.44
CA ARG A 42 4.38 -1.52 -3.46
C ARG A 42 5.76 -2.16 -3.31
N THR A 43 6.46 -2.42 -4.42
CA THR A 43 7.80 -2.99 -4.41
C THR A 43 8.80 -2.07 -3.74
N ALA A 44 8.81 -0.78 -4.07
CA ALA A 44 9.70 0.21 -3.46
C ALA A 44 9.49 0.34 -1.94
N VAL A 45 8.23 0.36 -1.49
CA VAL A 45 7.88 0.38 -0.06
C VAL A 45 8.34 -0.90 0.67
N ARG A 46 8.18 -2.06 0.05
CA ARG A 46 8.67 -3.34 0.60
C ARG A 46 10.20 -3.38 0.69
N ALA A 47 10.90 -2.96 -0.36
CA ALA A 47 12.35 -2.88 -0.36
C ALA A 47 12.87 -1.93 0.73
N SER A 48 12.19 -0.81 0.92
CA SER A 48 12.52 0.17 1.97
C SER A 48 12.53 -0.46 3.36
N ILE A 49 11.45 -1.14 3.80
CA ILE A 49 11.43 -1.78 5.13
C ILE A 49 12.40 -2.95 5.25
N MET A 50 12.65 -3.68 4.16
CA MET A 50 13.64 -4.75 4.15
C MET A 50 15.06 -4.23 4.40
N GLY A 51 15.37 -3.00 3.97
CA GLY A 51 16.64 -2.32 4.28
C GLY A 51 16.70 -1.65 5.66
N MET A 52 15.85 -2.00 6.62
CA MET A 52 16.00 -1.59 8.02
C MET A 52 17.15 -2.39 8.67
N SER A 53 18.01 -1.79 9.47
CA SER A 53 19.05 -2.54 10.20
C SER A 53 18.42 -3.56 11.17
N SER A 54 19.08 -4.69 11.36
CA SER A 54 18.71 -5.69 12.36
C SER A 54 19.94 -6.03 13.20
N ALA A 55 19.88 -5.81 14.51
CA ALA A 55 20.89 -6.29 15.45
C ALA A 55 20.47 -7.66 16.00
N GLY A 56 21.38 -8.64 15.98
CA GLY A 56 21.20 -9.98 16.56
C GLY A 56 20.91 -11.12 15.57
N MET A 57 21.25 -12.35 16.00
CA MET A 57 20.90 -13.59 15.29
C MET A 57 19.41 -13.88 15.46
N SER A 58 18.67 -14.07 14.35
CA SER A 58 17.22 -14.20 14.36
C SER A 58 16.79 -15.66 14.21
N THR A 59 16.30 -16.28 15.30
CA THR A 59 15.67 -17.62 15.30
C THR A 59 14.17 -17.60 15.02
N GLY A 60 13.58 -16.46 14.60
CA GLY A 60 12.14 -16.34 14.28
C GLY A 60 11.83 -15.56 13.00
N PRO A 61 10.54 -15.44 12.60
CA PRO A 61 10.14 -14.69 11.42
C PRO A 61 10.62 -13.24 11.51
N SER A 62 11.37 -12.78 10.52
CA SER A 62 11.93 -11.43 10.57
C SER A 62 10.81 -10.38 10.59
N LEU A 63 10.85 -9.47 11.57
CA LEU A 63 9.92 -8.35 11.72
C LEU A 63 9.74 -7.58 10.40
N ARG A 64 10.85 -7.36 9.68
CA ARG A 64 10.88 -6.69 8.38
C ARG A 64 10.02 -7.40 7.34
N LYS A 65 10.22 -8.72 7.16
CA LYS A 65 9.48 -9.53 6.19
C LYS A 65 7.98 -9.52 6.51
N SER A 66 7.64 -9.68 7.78
CA SER A 66 6.24 -9.72 8.21
C SER A 66 5.54 -8.36 8.00
N VAL A 67 6.23 -7.24 8.20
CA VAL A 67 5.71 -5.90 7.86
C VAL A 67 5.59 -5.71 6.35
N ALA A 68 6.61 -6.11 5.57
CA ALA A 68 6.61 -6.03 4.11
C ALA A 68 5.43 -6.80 3.48
N GLN A 69 5.09 -7.96 4.03
CA GLN A 69 3.94 -8.78 3.61
C GLN A 69 2.59 -8.08 3.83
N LYS A 70 2.48 -7.17 4.80
CA LYS A 70 1.25 -6.42 5.07
C LYS A 70 1.07 -5.17 4.20
N VAL A 71 2.05 -4.82 3.38
CA VAL A 71 1.93 -3.76 2.36
C VAL A 71 1.02 -4.27 1.24
N ALA A 72 -0.09 -3.57 1.01
CA ALA A 72 -1.14 -3.97 0.10
C ALA A 72 -1.69 -2.77 -0.68
N ILE A 73 -2.06 -3.04 -1.95
CA ILE A 73 -2.81 -2.11 -2.78
C ILE A 73 -4.30 -2.43 -2.59
N GLN A 74 -5.09 -1.41 -2.34
CA GLN A 74 -6.54 -1.48 -2.23
C GLN A 74 -7.14 -0.62 -3.33
N VAL A 75 -7.98 -1.24 -4.17
CA VAL A 75 -8.75 -0.54 -5.20
C VAL A 75 -10.20 -0.50 -4.76
N ARG A 76 -10.80 0.68 -4.76
CA ARG A 76 -12.22 0.92 -4.50
C ARG A 76 -12.81 1.63 -5.70
N MET A 77 -13.85 1.07 -6.31
CA MET A 77 -14.48 1.62 -7.51
C MET A 77 -15.77 2.38 -7.21
N SER A 78 -16.22 2.37 -5.95
CA SER A 78 -17.45 3.01 -5.51
C SER A 78 -17.33 3.53 -4.07
N GLY A 79 -18.25 4.43 -3.71
CA GLY A 79 -18.37 5.03 -2.39
C GLY A 79 -17.53 6.30 -2.16
N LYS A 80 -17.53 6.78 -0.92
CA LYS A 80 -16.82 8.01 -0.53
C LYS A 80 -15.29 7.90 -0.65
N ALA A 81 -14.76 6.68 -0.67
CA ALA A 81 -13.33 6.40 -0.75
C ALA A 81 -12.95 5.66 -2.05
N THR A 82 -13.57 6.02 -3.18
CA THR A 82 -13.17 5.56 -4.52
C THR A 82 -11.72 5.95 -4.78
N GLY A 83 -10.93 5.04 -5.36
CA GLY A 83 -9.53 5.29 -5.71
C GLY A 83 -8.67 4.03 -5.60
N ALA A 84 -7.43 4.15 -6.08
CA ALA A 84 -6.38 3.16 -5.85
C ALA A 84 -5.47 3.66 -4.73
N THR A 85 -5.32 2.85 -3.68
CA THR A 85 -4.65 3.24 -2.44
C THR A 85 -3.57 2.23 -2.05
N LEU A 86 -2.38 2.71 -1.70
CA LEU A 86 -1.34 1.91 -1.06
C LEU A 86 -1.45 2.05 0.47
N ARG A 87 -1.52 0.93 1.19
CA ARG A 87 -1.62 0.91 2.65
C ARG A 87 -0.82 -0.24 3.25
N THR A 88 -0.50 -0.12 4.54
CA THR A 88 0.06 -1.24 5.31
C THR A 88 -0.91 -1.65 6.41
N ARG A 89 -1.26 -2.94 6.47
CA ARG A 89 -2.16 -3.50 7.50
C ARG A 89 -1.41 -3.76 8.81
N LYS A 90 -2.14 -3.83 9.92
CA LYS A 90 -1.60 -4.32 11.20
C LYS A 90 -0.98 -5.70 11.04
N THR A 91 -0.06 -6.02 11.93
CA THR A 91 0.67 -7.27 11.99
C THR A 91 0.31 -8.05 13.26
N PRO A 92 -0.93 -8.58 13.38
CA PRO A 92 -1.28 -9.42 14.50
C PRO A 92 -0.33 -10.62 14.53
N ASN A 93 0.05 -11.06 15.73
CA ASN A 93 0.88 -12.25 15.99
C ASN A 93 2.40 -12.08 15.78
N ILE A 94 2.91 -10.87 15.55
CA ILE A 94 4.37 -10.63 15.60
C ILE A 94 4.76 -10.21 17.01
N ARG A 95 5.04 -11.15 17.91
CA ARG A 95 5.64 -10.86 19.23
C ARG A 95 4.89 -9.74 20.01
N GLY A 96 3.55 -9.73 19.96
CA GLY A 96 2.73 -8.67 20.58
C GLY A 96 2.82 -7.29 19.93
N PHE A 97 3.42 -7.17 18.74
CA PHE A 97 3.72 -5.91 18.06
C PHE A 97 2.77 -5.63 16.87
N ASP A 98 1.48 -5.59 17.14
CA ASP A 98 0.42 -5.43 16.12
C ASP A 98 0.54 -4.15 15.29
N ASN A 99 1.03 -3.08 15.93
CA ASN A 99 1.19 -1.77 15.31
C ASN A 99 2.59 -1.56 14.72
N ALA A 100 3.35 -2.64 14.48
CA ALA A 100 4.73 -2.57 13.97
C ALA A 100 4.89 -1.63 12.78
N PRO A 101 4.08 -1.69 11.71
CA PRO A 101 4.26 -0.80 10.56
C PRO A 101 4.29 0.68 10.94
N LYS A 102 3.32 1.10 11.76
CA LYS A 102 3.18 2.49 12.21
C LYS A 102 4.33 2.90 13.12
N ARG A 103 4.76 2.01 14.01
CA ARG A 103 5.81 2.28 15.00
C ARG A 103 7.20 2.34 14.35
N LEU A 104 7.46 1.46 13.39
CA LEU A 104 8.70 1.43 12.62
C LEU A 104 8.87 2.66 11.73
N ASN A 105 7.77 3.27 11.27
CA ASN A 105 7.81 4.47 10.41
C ASN A 105 8.04 5.77 11.21
N ARG A 106 7.86 5.77 12.53
CA ARG A 106 7.96 6.99 13.36
C ARG A 106 9.42 7.36 13.63
N ARG A 107 9.75 8.64 13.45
CA ARG A 107 11.06 9.21 13.82
C ARG A 107 11.40 9.07 15.30
N ARG A 108 10.40 9.10 16.19
CA ARG A 108 10.58 8.93 17.64
C ARG A 108 10.76 7.46 18.07
N GLY A 109 10.57 6.51 17.16
CA GLY A 109 10.60 5.09 17.50
C GLY A 109 9.46 4.66 18.44
N TRP A 110 9.73 3.66 19.27
CA TRP A 110 8.81 3.19 20.31
C TRP A 110 9.57 2.71 21.54
N ARG A 111 8.88 2.71 22.69
CA ARG A 111 9.38 2.11 23.93
C ARG A 111 8.73 0.76 24.15
N HIS A 112 9.49 -0.19 24.66
CA HIS A 112 9.01 -1.50 25.09
C HIS A 112 9.85 -2.02 26.25
N PRO A 113 9.31 -2.91 27.10
CA PRO A 113 10.13 -3.60 28.09
C PRO A 113 11.18 -4.46 27.40
N LEU A 114 12.32 -4.64 28.06
CA LEU A 114 13.32 -5.61 27.65
C LEU A 114 12.72 -7.02 27.75
N TRP A 115 13.07 -7.89 26.81
CA TRP A 115 12.55 -9.25 26.84
C TRP A 115 13.07 -9.98 28.09
N GLY A 116 12.16 -10.47 28.93
CA GLY A 116 12.50 -11.13 30.20
C GLY A 116 12.71 -10.20 31.40
N ASP A 117 12.68 -8.88 31.20
CA ASP A 117 12.78 -7.87 32.27
C ASP A 117 11.78 -6.74 31.99
N VAL A 118 10.62 -6.81 32.65
CA VAL A 118 9.50 -5.88 32.46
C VAL A 118 9.71 -4.53 33.13
N GLU A 119 10.64 -4.44 34.08
CA GLU A 119 10.98 -3.20 34.79
C GLU A 119 11.88 -2.31 33.92
N ARG A 120 12.73 -2.92 33.10
CA ARG A 120 13.65 -2.19 32.22
C ARG A 120 13.03 -1.86 30.88
N TRP A 121 12.73 -0.58 30.66
CA TRP A 121 12.20 -0.08 29.39
C TRP A 121 13.28 0.46 28.47
N VAL A 122 13.30 -0.02 27.22
CA VAL A 122 14.22 0.43 26.18
C VAL A 122 13.48 1.20 25.09
N SER A 123 14.19 2.11 24.43
CA SER A 123 13.70 2.81 23.23
C SER A 123 14.33 2.19 22.00
N GLN A 124 13.51 1.75 21.06
CA GLN A 124 13.96 1.22 19.79
C GLN A 124 13.55 2.16 18.66
N LEU A 125 14.52 2.50 17.80
CA LEU A 125 14.27 3.22 16.56
C LEU A 125 14.09 2.20 15.43
N GLY A 126 13.02 2.38 14.64
CA GLY A 126 12.78 1.58 13.44
C GLY A 126 13.53 2.12 12.24
N LYS A 127 12.86 2.12 11.07
CA LYS A 127 13.31 2.85 9.89
C LYS A 127 12.36 4.01 9.64
N PRO A 128 12.65 5.21 10.16
CA PRO A 128 11.78 6.36 9.98
C PRO A 128 11.46 6.59 8.50
N ASN A 129 10.20 6.93 8.22
CA ASN A 129 9.67 7.18 6.87
C ASN A 129 9.87 6.04 5.86
N TRP A 130 10.08 4.79 6.30
CA TRP A 130 10.22 3.66 5.38
C TRP A 130 9.04 3.54 4.40
N PHE A 131 7.83 3.95 4.81
CA PHE A 131 6.63 3.92 3.99
C PHE A 131 6.48 5.19 3.15
N ASP A 132 6.69 6.35 3.76
CA ASP A 132 6.37 7.64 3.13
C ASP A 132 7.43 8.06 2.11
N ASP A 133 8.71 7.78 2.35
CA ASP A 133 9.80 8.23 1.49
C ASP A 133 9.77 7.62 0.08
N PRO A 134 9.57 6.29 -0.10
CA PRO A 134 9.50 5.70 -1.43
C PRO A 134 8.29 6.23 -2.22
N ILE A 135 7.14 6.42 -1.54
CA ILE A 135 5.93 6.96 -2.16
C ILE A 135 6.17 8.39 -2.62
N ARG A 136 6.78 9.23 -1.77
CA ARG A 136 7.08 10.63 -2.08
C ARG A 136 8.02 10.76 -3.28
N ARG A 137 9.05 9.92 -3.37
CA ARG A 137 10.00 9.91 -4.51
C ARG A 137 9.35 9.50 -5.82
N GLY A 138 8.46 8.51 -5.82
CA GLY A 138 7.83 7.99 -7.02
C GLY A 138 6.44 8.59 -7.34
N ARG A 139 5.98 9.60 -6.58
CA ARG A 139 4.58 10.04 -6.59
C ARG A 139 4.05 10.40 -7.97
N ALA A 140 4.83 11.15 -8.75
CA ALA A 140 4.45 11.56 -10.10
C ALA A 140 4.28 10.33 -11.01
N ALA A 141 5.32 9.50 -11.11
CA ALA A 141 5.29 8.28 -11.92
C ALA A 141 4.14 7.32 -11.56
N TYR A 142 3.85 7.15 -10.27
CA TYR A 142 2.73 6.30 -9.83
C TYR A 142 1.37 6.89 -10.17
N ARG A 143 1.24 8.22 -10.14
CA ARG A 143 0.03 8.93 -10.56
C ARG A 143 -0.17 8.74 -12.06
N ASP A 144 0.87 8.96 -12.86
CA ASP A 144 0.80 8.86 -14.32
C ASP A 144 0.48 7.43 -14.76
N ALA A 145 1.05 6.42 -14.11
CA ALA A 145 0.73 5.02 -14.36
C ALA A 145 -0.76 4.69 -14.08
N VAL A 146 -1.32 5.25 -13.00
CA VAL A 146 -2.75 5.09 -12.68
C VAL A 146 -3.63 5.78 -13.73
N LEU A 147 -3.28 7.00 -14.13
CA LEU A 147 -4.00 7.72 -15.19
C LEU A 147 -3.95 6.97 -16.52
N ALA A 148 -2.79 6.44 -16.89
CA ALA A 148 -2.65 5.63 -18.10
C ALA A 148 -3.50 4.35 -18.07
N ALA A 149 -3.60 3.68 -16.91
CA ALA A 149 -4.47 2.53 -16.73
C ALA A 149 -5.97 2.88 -16.89
N MET A 150 -6.38 4.04 -16.36
CA MET A 150 -7.73 4.55 -16.52
C MET A 150 -8.04 4.91 -17.98
N GLU A 151 -7.12 5.61 -18.64
CA GLU A 151 -7.23 6.00 -20.06
C GLU A 151 -7.33 4.77 -20.97
N LYS A 152 -6.51 3.75 -20.74
CA LYS A 152 -6.58 2.46 -21.45
C LYS A 152 -7.96 1.83 -21.34
N THR A 153 -8.59 1.90 -20.16
CA THR A 153 -9.95 1.37 -19.94
C THR A 153 -11.00 2.24 -20.62
N ALA A 154 -10.87 3.57 -20.55
CA ALA A 154 -11.77 4.50 -21.23
C ALA A 154 -11.79 4.25 -22.75
N LYS A 155 -10.61 4.06 -23.37
CA LYS A 155 -10.49 3.72 -24.80
C LYS A 155 -11.18 2.41 -25.15
N ARG A 156 -11.07 1.37 -24.31
CA ARG A 156 -11.77 0.09 -24.50
C ARG A 156 -13.29 0.20 -24.44
N ILE A 157 -13.81 1.09 -23.60
CA ILE A 157 -15.26 1.39 -23.55
C ILE A 157 -15.67 2.11 -24.82
N LYS A 158 -14.95 3.19 -25.19
CA LYS A 158 -15.25 3.98 -26.39
C LYS A 158 -15.25 3.14 -27.67
N SER A 159 -14.30 2.22 -27.83
CA SER A 159 -14.21 1.35 -29.02
C SER A 159 -15.30 0.27 -29.11
N ARG A 160 -16.15 0.12 -28.09
CA ARG A 160 -17.27 -0.84 -28.06
C ARG A 160 -18.63 -0.16 -28.29
N VAL A 161 -18.70 1.15 -28.07
CA VAL A 161 -19.93 1.96 -28.19
C VAL A 161 -20.02 2.67 -29.55
N GLY A 162 -18.89 2.86 -30.24
CA GLY A 162 -18.84 3.38 -31.62
C GLY A 162 -18.62 2.26 -32.63
#